data_AF-A0A8C6PLS1-F1
#
_entry.id   AF-A0A8C6PLS1-F1
#
_cell.length_a   1.000
_cell.length_b   1.000
_cell.length_c   1.000
_cell.angle_alpha   90.00
_cell.angle_beta   90.00
_cell.angle_gamma   90.00
#
_symmetry.space_group_name_H-M   'P 1'
#
loop_
_entity.id
_entity.type
_entity.pdbx_description
1 polymer ?
#
loop_
_entity_poly.entity_id
_entity_poly.type
_entity_poly.pdbx_seq_one_letter_code
_entity_poly.pdbx_strand_id
1 'polypeptide(L)'
;MPTIKASKTKRVKGGKGKKNGKRVSKPERETDVETARANAALWELKLKVTDQDLAECREAHFSLACLNERLTNKLHRSEEDSMDMSRYWQRKEEEHEQEVKTNFFFCCCSLSRLENAFRSASKENHRLSEMLKNTTKEAEDLKKLTHSLSEKNTTLALEKVCLNQKTALKKKLSELKARSASLEQTVVQTVVKLEHQEKKERMNLVTIQASQVELDKLQNVLLMRENEIKHVKQLAGTIVTRRREVERFFHEALDHVREEIVSSRLQYKKEALQDYQWKLKEATAGKIKFPPIRTFNNNPNSTNSVYTSKEEAVKWPCPQGSEVQISDLSWEQKEQVLMLLFAKMNGQTER
;
A
#
# COMPACT_ATOMS: atom_id res chain seq x y z
N MET A 1 -16.33 88.42 -108.75
CA MET A 1 -16.05 89.56 -107.85
C MET A 1 -14.69 89.32 -107.18
N PRO A 2 -13.90 90.33 -106.79
CA PRO A 2 -13.71 91.61 -107.51
C PRO A 2 -12.28 92.24 -107.40
N THR A 3 -11.84 93.00 -108.43
CA THR A 3 -10.97 94.22 -108.32
C THR A 3 -9.56 94.10 -107.65
N ILE A 4 -8.55 94.96 -107.87
CA ILE A 4 -8.47 96.44 -107.83
C ILE A 4 -7.33 96.99 -108.72
N LYS A 5 -7.63 98.11 -109.41
CA LYS A 5 -6.83 99.32 -109.82
C LYS A 5 -5.28 99.25 -109.76
N ALA A 6 -4.51 99.90 -110.64
CA ALA A 6 -4.79 101.11 -111.45
C ALA A 6 -4.30 100.95 -112.93
N SER A 7 -3.74 101.90 -113.72
CA SER A 7 -3.26 103.29 -113.54
C SER A 7 -3.48 104.17 -114.82
N LYS A 8 -2.63 105.19 -115.09
CA LYS A 8 -2.68 106.15 -116.23
C LYS A 8 -1.23 106.62 -116.55
N THR A 9 -0.87 107.20 -117.70
CA THR A 9 -1.67 107.82 -118.80
C THR A 9 -1.14 107.40 -120.21
N LYS A 10 -0.86 108.17 -121.28
CA LYS A 10 -0.78 109.62 -121.60
C LYS A 10 -1.31 109.96 -123.02
N ARG A 11 -0.56 110.72 -123.84
CA ARG A 11 -0.89 111.43 -125.10
C ARG A 11 0.46 111.83 -125.78
N VAL A 12 0.65 112.29 -127.04
CA VAL A 12 -0.14 112.70 -128.24
C VAL A 12 0.88 112.71 -129.44
N LYS A 13 0.65 112.25 -130.68
CA LYS A 13 -0.24 112.63 -131.82
C LYS A 13 0.31 113.73 -132.77
N GLY A 14 0.47 113.40 -134.07
CA GLY A 14 0.74 114.31 -135.22
C GLY A 14 2.22 114.33 -135.67
N GLY A 15 2.60 114.64 -136.91
CA GLY A 15 1.89 114.89 -138.18
C GLY A 15 2.93 115.06 -139.33
N LYS A 16 2.74 114.64 -140.59
CA LYS A 16 1.71 114.92 -141.62
C LYS A 16 2.10 116.06 -142.61
N GLY A 17 2.78 115.70 -143.71
CA GLY A 17 2.91 116.52 -144.94
C GLY A 17 3.93 115.88 -145.91
N LYS A 18 3.74 115.71 -147.23
CA LYS A 18 3.13 116.50 -148.34
C LYS A 18 4.03 117.62 -148.89
N LYS A 19 4.04 117.95 -150.20
CA LYS A 19 3.76 117.19 -151.47
C LYS A 19 4.02 118.14 -152.67
N ASN A 20 4.42 117.59 -153.84
CA ASN A 20 4.53 118.27 -155.15
C ASN A 20 5.68 119.32 -155.24
N GLY A 21 6.32 119.63 -156.37
CA GLY A 21 6.24 119.11 -157.76
C GLY A 21 5.75 120.16 -158.79
N LYS A 22 5.73 119.78 -160.10
CA LYS A 22 4.90 120.32 -161.23
C LYS A 22 5.55 121.26 -162.28
N ARG A 23 5.28 120.95 -163.58
CA ARG A 23 5.59 121.63 -164.89
C ARG A 23 7.05 121.58 -165.36
N VAL A 24 7.47 121.27 -166.61
CA VAL A 24 6.87 121.03 -167.97
C VAL A 24 7.03 122.17 -169.01
N SER A 25 7.92 121.97 -169.99
CA SER A 25 7.89 122.51 -171.38
C SER A 25 8.85 121.72 -172.31
N LYS A 26 8.62 121.76 -173.65
CA LYS A 26 9.34 121.05 -174.74
C LYS A 26 10.69 121.73 -175.12
N PRO A 27 11.53 121.18 -176.04
CA PRO A 27 11.56 119.85 -176.71
C PRO A 27 12.69 118.96 -176.10
N GLU A 28 13.21 117.84 -176.63
CA GLU A 28 13.11 117.17 -177.94
C GLU A 28 13.16 115.61 -177.78
N ARG A 29 13.69 114.84 -178.75
CA ARG A 29 13.60 113.36 -178.79
C ARG A 29 14.51 112.65 -177.73
N GLU A 30 14.18 111.39 -177.40
CA GLU A 30 15.01 110.36 -176.69
C GLU A 30 15.07 110.29 -175.12
N THR A 31 13.98 110.01 -174.37
CA THR A 31 14.06 109.82 -172.88
C THR A 31 13.12 108.80 -172.16
N ASP A 32 12.53 107.78 -172.81
CA ASP A 32 11.50 106.92 -172.15
C ASP A 32 11.98 105.72 -171.28
N VAL A 33 13.26 105.31 -171.31
CA VAL A 33 13.69 104.00 -170.77
C VAL A 33 13.94 104.00 -169.25
N GLU A 34 14.37 105.11 -168.66
CA GLU A 34 14.91 105.11 -167.28
C GLU A 34 13.82 105.00 -166.20
N THR A 35 12.64 105.57 -166.46
CA THR A 35 11.47 105.56 -165.56
C THR A 35 10.99 104.16 -165.19
N ALA A 36 11.21 103.18 -166.08
CA ALA A 36 10.86 101.78 -165.84
C ALA A 36 11.79 101.13 -164.79
N ARG A 37 13.10 101.42 -164.82
CA ARG A 37 14.10 100.84 -163.90
C ARG A 37 13.83 101.24 -162.45
N ALA A 38 13.44 102.49 -162.21
CA ALA A 38 13.16 103.01 -160.88
C ALA A 38 11.98 102.28 -160.19
N ASN A 39 10.92 101.96 -160.95
CA ASN A 39 9.79 101.19 -160.42
C ASN A 39 10.18 99.72 -160.14
N ALA A 40 10.97 99.09 -161.01
CA ALA A 40 11.44 97.72 -160.79
C ALA A 40 12.25 97.57 -159.49
N ALA A 41 13.20 98.48 -159.25
CA ALA A 41 14.01 98.50 -158.03
C ALA A 41 13.17 98.66 -156.74
N LEU A 42 12.08 99.43 -156.79
CA LEU A 42 11.18 99.64 -155.65
C LEU A 42 10.33 98.39 -155.32
N TRP A 43 9.96 97.60 -156.33
CA TRP A 43 9.32 96.30 -156.12
C TRP A 43 10.30 95.25 -155.58
N GLU A 44 11.54 95.23 -156.08
CA GLU A 44 12.60 94.35 -155.56
C GLU A 44 12.91 94.61 -154.07
N LEU A 45 12.97 95.89 -153.65
CA LEU A 45 13.21 96.24 -152.26
C LEU A 45 12.04 95.79 -151.36
N LYS A 46 10.80 95.93 -151.83
CA LYS A 46 9.62 95.41 -151.12
C LYS A 46 9.66 93.89 -150.96
N LEU A 47 9.97 93.17 -152.03
CA LEU A 47 10.06 91.72 -152.02
C LEU A 47 11.08 91.24 -150.98
N LYS A 48 12.28 91.83 -150.98
CA LYS A 48 13.35 91.55 -150.02
C LYS A 48 12.93 91.79 -148.56
N VAL A 49 12.21 92.88 -148.27
CA VAL A 49 11.68 93.13 -146.91
C VAL A 49 10.62 92.08 -146.54
N THR A 50 9.68 91.76 -147.43
CA THR A 50 8.66 90.74 -147.12
C THR A 50 9.21 89.32 -147.00
N ASP A 51 10.27 88.98 -147.74
CA ASP A 51 10.99 87.71 -147.60
C ASP A 51 11.76 87.64 -146.27
N GLN A 52 12.30 88.78 -145.82
CA GLN A 52 12.98 88.92 -144.53
C GLN A 52 11.99 88.84 -143.36
N ASP A 53 10.87 89.55 -143.41
CA ASP A 53 9.75 89.41 -142.45
C ASP A 53 9.26 87.95 -142.37
N LEU A 54 9.18 87.25 -143.51
CA LEU A 54 8.80 85.83 -143.59
C LEU A 54 9.87 84.90 -142.99
N ALA A 55 11.15 85.20 -143.18
CA ALA A 55 12.25 84.46 -142.56
C ALA A 55 12.23 84.62 -141.04
N GLU A 56 12.10 85.85 -140.54
CA GLU A 56 12.01 86.16 -139.10
C GLU A 56 10.76 85.52 -138.47
N CYS A 57 9.61 85.52 -139.15
CA CYS A 57 8.42 84.79 -138.68
C CYS A 57 8.64 83.27 -138.62
N ARG A 58 9.33 82.68 -139.60
CA ARG A 58 9.66 81.23 -139.61
C ARG A 58 10.63 80.87 -138.50
N GLU A 59 11.67 81.67 -138.28
CA GLU A 59 12.64 81.47 -137.21
C GLU A 59 12.00 81.64 -135.82
N ALA A 60 11.14 82.64 -135.64
CA ALA A 60 10.36 82.80 -134.41
C ALA A 60 9.43 81.61 -134.14
N HIS A 61 8.74 81.09 -135.16
CA HIS A 61 7.93 79.88 -135.03
C HIS A 61 8.76 78.64 -134.70
N PHE A 62 9.93 78.45 -135.32
CA PHE A 62 10.81 77.33 -135.04
C PHE A 62 11.41 77.41 -133.63
N SER A 63 11.86 78.60 -133.21
CA SER A 63 12.36 78.87 -131.86
C SER A 63 11.29 78.63 -130.79
N LEU A 64 10.05 79.08 -131.02
CA LEU A 64 8.91 78.78 -130.15
C LEU A 64 8.58 77.28 -130.10
N ALA A 65 8.67 76.57 -131.22
CA ALA A 65 8.46 75.11 -131.24
C ALA A 65 9.51 74.38 -130.39
N CYS A 66 10.81 74.66 -130.60
CA CYS A 66 11.90 74.06 -129.82
C CYS A 66 11.85 74.44 -128.34
N LEU A 67 11.42 75.67 -127.99
CA LEU A 67 11.22 76.07 -126.60
C LEU A 67 10.02 75.36 -125.96
N ASN A 68 8.91 75.20 -126.68
CA ASN A 68 7.72 74.50 -126.18
C ASN A 68 7.98 72.99 -126.02
N GLU A 69 8.69 72.37 -126.96
CA GLU A 69 9.20 71.01 -126.85
C GLU A 69 10.13 70.85 -125.63
N ARG A 70 11.08 71.79 -125.45
CA ARG A 70 11.99 71.77 -124.28
C ARG A 70 11.28 72.00 -122.95
N LEU A 71 10.16 72.75 -122.92
CA LEU A 71 9.32 72.91 -121.73
C LEU A 71 8.48 71.67 -121.47
N THR A 72 7.89 71.06 -122.51
CA THR A 72 7.14 69.79 -122.43
C THR A 72 8.04 68.67 -121.90
N ASN A 73 9.25 68.53 -122.44
CA ASN A 73 10.24 67.56 -121.98
C ASN A 73 10.77 67.83 -120.56
N LYS A 74 10.69 69.07 -120.06
CA LYS A 74 10.98 69.39 -118.65
C LYS A 74 9.81 69.04 -117.73
N LEU A 75 8.58 69.39 -118.13
CA LEU A 75 7.37 69.07 -117.40
C LEU A 75 7.27 67.55 -117.22
N HIS A 76 7.39 66.80 -118.31
CA HIS A 76 7.28 65.34 -118.29
C HIS A 76 8.32 64.71 -117.36
N ARG A 77 9.59 65.13 -117.42
CA ARG A 77 10.61 64.66 -116.47
C ARG A 77 10.27 64.99 -115.02
N SER A 78 9.73 66.19 -114.74
CA SER A 78 9.31 66.53 -113.37
C SER A 78 8.06 65.75 -112.91
N GLU A 79 7.20 65.33 -113.83
CA GLU A 79 6.08 64.42 -113.56
C GLU A 79 6.58 62.99 -113.32
N GLU A 80 7.56 62.51 -114.09
CA GLU A 80 8.26 61.23 -113.89
C GLU A 80 8.98 61.20 -112.53
N ASP A 81 9.84 62.18 -112.25
CA ASP A 81 10.56 62.33 -110.97
C ASP A 81 9.59 62.40 -109.78
N SER A 82 8.50 63.15 -109.91
CA SER A 82 7.47 63.29 -108.86
C SER A 82 6.68 61.99 -108.66
N MET A 83 6.33 61.29 -109.76
CA MET A 83 5.70 59.97 -109.68
C MET A 83 6.62 58.94 -109.04
N ASP A 84 7.90 58.89 -109.39
CA ASP A 84 8.84 57.90 -108.83
C ASP A 84 9.19 58.18 -107.37
N MET A 85 9.32 59.45 -106.96
CA MET A 85 9.39 59.82 -105.54
C MET A 85 8.12 59.42 -104.79
N SER A 86 6.94 59.62 -105.39
CA SER A 86 5.66 59.21 -104.79
C SER A 86 5.55 57.68 -104.66
N ARG A 87 5.91 56.93 -105.72
CA ARG A 87 5.98 55.45 -105.73
C ARG A 87 7.03 54.91 -104.77
N TYR A 88 8.10 55.66 -104.48
CA TYR A 88 9.08 55.30 -103.46
C TYR A 88 8.50 55.48 -102.05
N TRP A 89 7.95 56.66 -101.75
CA TRP A 89 7.36 56.94 -100.44
C TRP A 89 6.16 56.06 -100.13
N GLN A 90 5.27 55.80 -101.09
CA GLN A 90 4.14 54.89 -100.91
C GLN A 90 4.61 53.46 -100.58
N ARG A 91 5.60 52.92 -101.29
CA ARG A 91 6.19 51.61 -100.95
C ARG A 91 6.81 51.61 -99.56
N LYS A 92 7.45 52.71 -99.14
CA LYS A 92 8.01 52.84 -97.79
C LYS A 92 6.93 52.94 -96.70
N GLU A 93 5.81 53.57 -96.99
CA GLU A 93 4.64 53.63 -96.11
C GLU A 93 3.98 52.25 -95.99
N GLU A 94 3.77 51.54 -97.10
CA GLU A 94 3.27 50.15 -97.14
C GLU A 94 4.20 49.17 -96.39
N GLU A 95 5.52 49.28 -96.56
CA GLU A 95 6.52 48.50 -95.82
C GLU A 95 6.42 48.74 -94.29
N HIS A 96 6.38 50.01 -93.86
CA HIS A 96 6.30 50.32 -92.43
C HIS A 96 4.92 50.03 -91.83
N GLU A 97 3.83 50.17 -92.58
CA GLU A 97 2.50 49.76 -92.12
C GLU A 97 2.45 48.23 -91.91
N GLN A 98 3.09 47.45 -92.80
CA GLN A 98 3.22 46.00 -92.66
C GLN A 98 4.17 45.58 -91.52
N GLU A 99 5.25 46.34 -91.28
CA GLU A 99 6.13 46.18 -90.12
C GLU A 99 5.38 46.47 -88.80
N VAL A 100 4.55 47.50 -88.76
CA VAL A 100 3.69 47.82 -87.60
C VAL A 100 2.63 46.72 -87.40
N LYS A 101 1.97 46.24 -88.48
CA LYS A 101 1.00 45.13 -88.41
C LYS A 101 1.63 43.84 -87.87
N THR A 102 2.81 43.48 -88.34
CA THR A 102 3.51 42.25 -87.91
C THR A 102 4.04 42.36 -86.49
N ASN A 103 4.63 43.50 -86.09
CA ASN A 103 5.04 43.74 -84.70
C ASN A 103 3.84 43.79 -83.74
N PHE A 104 2.74 44.43 -84.13
CA PHE A 104 1.51 44.45 -83.33
C PHE A 104 0.92 43.05 -83.16
N PHE A 105 0.87 42.24 -84.23
CA PHE A 105 0.42 40.86 -84.17
C PHE A 105 1.32 39.99 -83.26
N PHE A 106 2.65 40.12 -83.39
CA PHE A 106 3.61 39.41 -82.54
C PHE A 106 3.49 39.81 -81.06
N CYS A 107 3.34 41.11 -80.78
CA CYS A 107 3.13 41.63 -79.43
C CYS A 107 1.81 41.12 -78.83
N CYS A 108 0.71 41.19 -79.59
CA CYS A 108 -0.61 40.70 -79.19
C CYS A 108 -0.60 39.17 -78.91
N CYS A 109 0.05 38.38 -79.77
CA CYS A 109 0.26 36.94 -79.54
C CYS A 109 1.09 36.67 -78.27
N SER A 110 2.11 37.50 -78.00
CA SER A 110 2.99 37.36 -76.83
C SER A 110 2.27 37.74 -75.53
N LEU A 111 1.52 38.83 -75.53
CA LEU A 111 0.63 39.23 -74.43
C LEU A 111 -0.42 38.14 -74.15
N SER A 112 -1.06 37.62 -75.19
CA SER A 112 -2.05 36.52 -75.07
C SER A 112 -1.44 35.26 -74.48
N ARG A 113 -0.19 34.91 -74.83
CA ARG A 113 0.54 33.79 -74.22
C ARG A 113 0.85 34.05 -72.74
N LEU A 114 1.33 35.25 -72.40
CA LEU A 114 1.67 35.63 -71.04
C LEU A 114 0.43 35.67 -70.12
N GLU A 115 -0.68 36.21 -70.60
CA GLU A 115 -1.95 36.26 -69.87
C GLU A 115 -2.50 34.85 -69.61
N ASN A 116 -2.46 33.95 -70.60
CA ASN A 116 -2.86 32.56 -70.41
C ASN A 116 -1.96 31.82 -69.42
N ALA A 117 -0.64 32.05 -69.44
CA ALA A 117 0.29 31.50 -68.45
C ALA A 117 -0.02 32.02 -67.04
N PHE A 118 -0.22 33.34 -66.88
CA PHE A 118 -0.59 33.96 -65.60
C PHE A 118 -1.95 33.46 -65.07
N ARG A 119 -2.95 33.34 -65.95
CA ARG A 119 -4.29 32.81 -65.65
C ARG A 119 -4.24 31.33 -65.24
N SER A 120 -3.33 30.54 -65.83
CA SER A 120 -3.08 29.15 -65.43
C SER A 120 -2.40 29.05 -64.06
N ALA A 121 -1.30 29.80 -63.85
CA ALA A 121 -0.58 29.85 -62.57
C ALA A 121 -1.48 30.37 -61.43
N SER A 122 -2.37 31.32 -61.69
CA SER A 122 -3.34 31.83 -60.72
C SER A 122 -4.36 30.76 -60.28
N LYS A 123 -4.84 29.93 -61.22
CA LYS A 123 -5.71 28.79 -60.90
C LYS A 123 -4.99 27.74 -60.05
N GLU A 124 -3.74 27.42 -60.39
CA GLU A 124 -2.95 26.44 -59.65
C GLU A 124 -2.59 26.95 -58.24
N ASN A 125 -2.21 28.22 -58.09
CA ASN A 125 -2.01 28.85 -56.78
C ASN A 125 -3.27 28.84 -55.92
N HIS A 126 -4.45 29.02 -56.53
CA HIS A 126 -5.73 28.89 -55.82
C HIS A 126 -5.97 27.45 -55.36
N ARG A 127 -5.79 26.46 -56.25
CA ARG A 127 -5.92 25.02 -55.93
C ARG A 127 -4.95 24.57 -54.84
N LEU A 128 -3.70 25.03 -54.89
CA LEU A 128 -2.68 24.80 -53.86
C LEU A 128 -3.08 25.44 -52.53
N SER A 129 -3.63 26.67 -52.54
CA SER A 129 -4.14 27.33 -51.33
C SER A 129 -5.31 26.58 -50.70
N GLU A 130 -6.23 26.01 -51.50
CA GLU A 130 -7.32 25.17 -50.99
C GLU A 130 -6.83 23.84 -50.42
N MET A 131 -5.89 23.16 -51.09
CA MET A 131 -5.27 21.94 -50.54
C MET A 131 -4.52 22.21 -49.22
N LEU A 132 -3.82 23.34 -49.11
CA LEU A 132 -3.17 23.76 -47.86
C LEU A 132 -4.18 24.05 -46.74
N LYS A 133 -5.34 24.67 -47.04
CA LYS A 133 -6.43 24.85 -46.05
C LYS A 133 -7.04 23.53 -45.59
N ASN A 134 -7.22 22.57 -46.50
CA ASN A 134 -7.78 21.27 -46.16
C ASN A 134 -6.80 20.45 -45.30
N THR A 135 -5.54 20.33 -45.73
CA THR A 135 -4.50 19.60 -44.98
C THR A 135 -4.15 20.22 -43.63
N THR A 136 -4.19 21.55 -43.49
CA THR A 136 -4.02 22.20 -42.17
C THR A 136 -5.20 21.91 -41.24
N LYS A 137 -6.44 21.92 -41.75
CA LYS A 137 -7.62 21.51 -40.99
C LYS A 137 -7.56 20.04 -40.57
N GLU A 138 -7.17 19.14 -41.47
CA GLU A 138 -6.96 17.71 -41.16
C GLU A 138 -5.91 17.52 -40.06
N ALA A 139 -4.79 18.26 -40.12
CA ALA A 139 -3.76 18.22 -39.08
C ALA A 139 -4.27 18.75 -37.72
N GLU A 140 -5.11 19.79 -37.71
CA GLU A 140 -5.77 20.25 -36.49
C GLU A 140 -6.74 19.20 -35.92
N ASP A 141 -7.57 18.58 -36.76
CA ASP A 141 -8.58 17.61 -36.31
C ASP A 141 -7.92 16.30 -35.82
N LEU A 142 -6.82 15.87 -36.45
CA LEU A 142 -5.94 14.82 -35.93
C LEU A 142 -5.30 15.20 -34.59
N LYS A 143 -4.86 16.46 -34.42
CA LYS A 143 -4.31 16.96 -33.15
C LYS A 143 -5.36 16.95 -32.03
N LYS A 144 -6.61 17.36 -32.32
CA LYS A 144 -7.75 17.29 -31.40
C LYS A 144 -8.06 15.84 -31.00
N LEU A 145 -8.07 14.92 -31.98
CA LEU A 145 -8.28 13.49 -31.72
C LEU A 145 -7.15 12.88 -30.86
N THR A 146 -5.89 13.21 -31.15
CA THR A 146 -4.72 12.76 -30.39
C THR A 146 -4.77 13.24 -28.94
N HIS A 147 -5.19 14.49 -28.71
CA HIS A 147 -5.40 15.02 -27.36
C HIS A 147 -6.48 14.23 -26.62
N SER A 148 -7.65 14.02 -27.24
CA SER A 148 -8.76 13.27 -26.64
C SER A 148 -8.42 11.80 -26.34
N LEU A 149 -7.60 11.16 -27.18
CA LEU A 149 -7.08 9.82 -26.92
C LEU A 149 -6.04 9.81 -25.79
N SER A 150 -5.20 10.85 -25.68
CA SER A 150 -4.26 11.02 -24.56
C SER A 150 -5.01 11.17 -23.23
N GLU A 151 -6.01 12.06 -23.17
CA GLU A 151 -6.89 12.25 -22.01
C GLU A 151 -7.54 10.93 -21.58
N LYS A 152 -8.21 10.23 -22.52
CA LYS A 152 -8.84 8.92 -22.26
C LYS A 152 -7.85 7.87 -21.79
N ASN A 153 -6.63 7.84 -22.33
CA ASN A 153 -5.59 6.93 -21.86
C ASN A 153 -5.14 7.25 -20.43
N THR A 154 -5.06 8.53 -20.04
CA THR A 154 -4.75 8.90 -18.65
C THR A 154 -5.89 8.55 -17.68
N THR A 155 -7.16 8.76 -18.06
CA THR A 155 -8.29 8.34 -17.20
C THR A 155 -8.38 6.83 -17.06
N LEU A 156 -8.20 6.06 -18.14
CA LEU A 156 -8.17 4.60 -18.10
C LEU A 156 -6.99 4.06 -17.26
N ALA A 157 -5.84 4.73 -17.27
CA ALA A 157 -4.71 4.38 -16.42
C ALA A 157 -5.04 4.58 -14.92
N LEU A 158 -5.69 5.70 -14.57
CA LEU A 158 -6.15 5.98 -13.20
C LEU A 158 -7.23 4.99 -12.74
N GLU A 159 -8.21 4.68 -13.59
CA GLU A 159 -9.23 3.66 -13.31
C GLU A 159 -8.61 2.28 -13.08
N LYS A 160 -7.62 1.88 -13.91
CA LYS A 160 -6.89 0.61 -13.75
C LYS A 160 -6.13 0.55 -12.41
N VAL A 161 -5.51 1.64 -11.97
CA VAL A 161 -4.87 1.74 -10.65
C VAL A 161 -5.92 1.63 -9.53
N CYS A 162 -7.03 2.35 -9.63
CA CYS A 162 -8.12 2.27 -8.66
C CYS A 162 -8.73 0.86 -8.57
N LEU A 163 -8.90 0.17 -9.70
CA LEU A 163 -9.43 -1.19 -9.76
C LEU A 163 -8.47 -2.19 -9.09
N ASN A 164 -7.16 -2.05 -9.33
CA ASN A 164 -6.11 -2.85 -8.69
C ASN A 164 -6.03 -2.61 -7.18
N GLN A 165 -6.20 -1.38 -6.71
CA GLN A 165 -6.32 -1.09 -5.29
C GLN A 165 -7.59 -1.73 -4.68
N LYS A 166 -8.72 -1.66 -5.40
CA LYS A 166 -10.00 -2.26 -4.98
C LYS A 166 -9.95 -3.79 -4.91
N THR A 167 -9.23 -4.48 -5.80
CA THR A 167 -9.01 -5.93 -5.71
C THR A 167 -8.06 -6.30 -4.58
N ALA A 168 -6.97 -5.54 -4.37
CA ALA A 168 -6.06 -5.74 -3.24
C ALA A 168 -6.75 -5.54 -1.88
N LEU A 169 -7.60 -4.50 -1.75
CA LEU A 169 -8.41 -4.26 -0.55
C LEU A 169 -9.45 -5.38 -0.32
N LYS A 170 -10.12 -5.87 -1.38
CA LYS A 170 -10.99 -7.05 -1.28
C LYS A 170 -10.25 -8.28 -0.74
N LYS A 171 -9.03 -8.55 -1.24
CA LYS A 171 -8.21 -9.69 -0.78
C LYS A 171 -7.86 -9.57 0.70
N LYS A 172 -7.36 -8.41 1.14
CA LYS A 172 -7.09 -8.12 2.57
C LYS A 172 -8.34 -8.28 3.44
N LEU A 173 -9.50 -7.86 2.94
CA LEU A 173 -10.77 -7.98 3.67
C LEU A 173 -11.23 -9.45 3.80
N SER A 174 -11.00 -10.31 2.81
CA SER A 174 -11.20 -11.76 2.96
C SER A 174 -10.20 -12.42 3.91
N GLU A 175 -8.92 -12.02 3.87
CA GLU A 175 -7.88 -12.52 4.78
C GLU A 175 -8.18 -12.16 6.24
N LEU A 176 -8.59 -10.92 6.51
CA LEU A 176 -9.00 -10.47 7.84
C LEU A 176 -10.27 -11.19 8.34
N LYS A 177 -11.27 -11.41 7.47
CA LYS A 177 -12.48 -12.18 7.85
C LYS A 177 -12.15 -13.63 8.22
N ALA A 178 -11.31 -14.31 7.44
CA ALA A 178 -10.86 -15.67 7.76
C ALA A 178 -10.09 -15.73 9.09
N ARG A 179 -9.23 -14.73 9.36
CA ARG A 179 -8.51 -14.61 10.63
C ARG A 179 -9.45 -14.35 11.82
N SER A 180 -10.49 -13.52 11.63
CA SER A 180 -11.50 -13.26 12.66
C SER A 180 -12.23 -14.55 13.05
N ALA A 181 -12.79 -15.27 12.08
CA ALA A 181 -13.48 -16.54 12.32
C ALA A 181 -12.60 -17.61 12.99
N SER A 182 -11.31 -17.67 12.63
CA SER A 182 -10.35 -18.57 13.28
C SER A 182 -10.05 -18.20 14.74
N LEU A 183 -9.96 -16.90 15.05
CA LEU A 183 -9.78 -16.41 16.42
C LEU A 183 -11.06 -16.61 17.25
N GLU A 184 -12.24 -16.32 16.70
CA GLU A 184 -13.55 -16.57 17.31
C GLU A 184 -13.72 -18.06 17.66
N GLN A 185 -13.43 -18.97 16.71
CA GLN A 185 -13.43 -20.41 16.97
C GLN A 185 -12.45 -20.81 18.08
N THR A 186 -11.26 -20.20 18.11
CA THR A 186 -10.25 -20.47 19.16
C THR A 186 -10.74 -20.01 20.53
N VAL A 187 -11.37 -18.84 20.63
CA VAL A 187 -11.95 -18.31 21.88
C VAL A 187 -13.10 -19.20 22.37
N VAL A 188 -14.00 -19.64 21.49
CA VAL A 188 -15.07 -20.58 21.86
C VAL A 188 -14.48 -21.89 22.39
N GLN A 189 -13.41 -22.41 21.76
CA GLN A 189 -12.73 -23.61 22.24
C GLN A 189 -12.00 -23.43 23.58
N THR A 190 -11.49 -22.25 23.92
CA THR A 190 -10.88 -22.01 25.23
C THR A 190 -11.94 -21.83 26.32
N VAL A 191 -13.05 -21.15 26.04
CA VAL A 191 -14.19 -21.01 26.99
C VAL A 191 -14.72 -22.39 27.39
N VAL A 192 -15.06 -23.27 26.44
CA VAL A 192 -15.58 -24.62 26.73
C VAL A 192 -14.59 -25.47 27.54
N LYS A 193 -13.28 -25.30 27.33
CA LYS A 193 -12.23 -25.97 28.13
C LYS A 193 -12.18 -25.44 29.56
N LEU A 194 -12.34 -24.14 29.75
CA LEU A 194 -12.38 -23.50 31.08
C LEU A 194 -13.64 -23.90 31.85
N GLU A 195 -14.83 -23.87 31.23
CA GLU A 195 -16.09 -24.34 31.85
C GLU A 195 -16.00 -25.81 32.29
N HIS A 196 -15.39 -26.68 31.48
CA HIS A 196 -15.17 -28.08 31.84
C HIS A 196 -14.20 -28.23 33.02
N GLN A 197 -13.11 -27.46 33.04
CA GLN A 197 -12.14 -27.47 34.14
C GLN A 197 -12.76 -26.91 35.43
N GLU A 198 -13.52 -25.82 35.37
CA GLU A 198 -14.23 -25.25 36.52
C GLU A 198 -15.23 -26.26 37.11
N LYS A 199 -15.98 -26.98 36.25
CA LYS A 199 -16.88 -28.05 36.70
C LYS A 199 -16.12 -29.18 37.42
N LYS A 200 -14.94 -29.55 36.93
CA LYS A 200 -14.06 -30.55 37.55
C LYS A 200 -13.51 -30.05 38.90
N GLU A 201 -13.12 -28.79 39.00
CA GLU A 201 -12.64 -28.17 40.24
C GLU A 201 -13.75 -28.05 41.29
N ARG A 202 -14.97 -27.69 40.89
CA ARG A 202 -16.17 -27.73 41.75
C ARG A 202 -16.44 -29.14 42.28
N MET A 203 -16.33 -30.18 41.45
CA MET A 203 -16.47 -31.57 41.89
C MET A 203 -15.37 -31.97 42.87
N ASN A 204 -14.11 -31.61 42.61
CA ASN A 204 -12.99 -31.88 43.51
C ASN A 204 -13.19 -31.20 44.87
N LEU A 205 -13.68 -29.96 44.91
CA LEU A 205 -13.95 -29.22 46.14
C LEU A 205 -15.02 -29.91 47.01
N VAL A 206 -16.09 -30.44 46.41
CA VAL A 206 -17.11 -31.21 47.13
C VAL A 206 -16.52 -32.50 47.73
N THR A 207 -15.66 -33.20 46.98
CA THR A 207 -14.96 -34.40 47.49
C THR A 207 -14.02 -34.07 48.65
N ILE A 208 -13.31 -32.94 48.59
CA ILE A 208 -12.44 -32.45 49.68
C ILE A 208 -13.25 -32.05 50.92
N GLN A 209 -14.41 -31.41 50.74
CA GLN A 209 -15.32 -31.10 51.85
C GLN A 209 -15.88 -32.37 52.51
N ALA A 210 -16.24 -33.39 51.71
CA ALA A 210 -16.68 -34.67 52.24
C ALA A 210 -15.58 -35.37 53.06
N SER A 211 -14.36 -35.45 52.53
CA SER A 211 -13.24 -36.09 53.27
C SER A 211 -12.82 -35.29 54.50
N GLN A 212 -12.91 -33.96 54.50
CA GLN A 212 -12.69 -33.16 55.71
C GLN A 212 -13.71 -33.51 56.80
N VAL A 213 -15.00 -33.60 56.47
CA VAL A 213 -16.06 -34.00 57.42
C VAL A 213 -15.86 -35.42 57.94
N GLU A 214 -15.24 -36.32 57.18
CA GLU A 214 -14.85 -37.66 57.65
C GLU A 214 -13.63 -37.62 58.57
N LEU A 215 -12.60 -36.81 58.25
CA LEU A 215 -11.44 -36.59 59.11
C LEU A 215 -11.84 -35.99 60.46
N ASP A 216 -12.73 -34.98 60.48
CA ASP A 216 -13.23 -34.36 61.71
C ASP A 216 -13.96 -35.38 62.60
N LYS A 217 -14.78 -36.26 62.01
CA LYS A 217 -15.44 -37.37 62.73
C LYS A 217 -14.42 -38.34 63.32
N LEU A 218 -13.40 -38.73 62.56
CA LEU A 218 -12.36 -39.65 63.01
C LEU A 218 -11.51 -39.04 64.13
N GLN A 219 -11.17 -37.75 64.06
CA GLN A 219 -10.48 -37.03 65.13
C GLN A 219 -11.29 -37.01 66.43
N ASN A 220 -12.60 -36.75 66.36
CA ASN A 220 -13.49 -36.81 67.52
C ASN A 220 -13.56 -38.21 68.13
N VAL A 221 -13.63 -39.27 67.32
CA VAL A 221 -13.61 -40.66 67.80
C VAL A 221 -12.27 -41.01 68.46
N LEU A 222 -11.14 -40.58 67.89
CA LEU A 222 -9.81 -40.78 68.49
C LEU A 222 -9.68 -40.06 69.85
N LEU A 223 -10.15 -38.82 69.97
CA LEU A 223 -10.16 -38.06 71.23
C LEU A 223 -10.99 -38.76 72.31
N MET A 224 -12.15 -39.32 71.94
CA MET A 224 -12.97 -40.12 72.86
C MET A 224 -12.24 -41.39 73.32
N ARG A 225 -11.62 -42.15 72.40
CA ARG A 225 -10.83 -43.34 72.75
C ARG A 225 -9.61 -43.01 73.61
N GLU A 226 -8.93 -41.89 73.38
CA GLU A 226 -7.86 -41.44 74.26
C GLU A 226 -8.36 -41.20 75.69
N ASN A 227 -9.54 -40.59 75.85
CA ASN A 227 -10.08 -40.27 77.16
C ASN A 227 -10.59 -41.52 77.90
N GLU A 228 -11.17 -42.48 77.20
CA GLU A 228 -11.43 -43.82 77.72
C GLU A 228 -10.13 -44.50 78.19
N ILE A 229 -9.07 -44.45 77.38
CA ILE A 229 -7.75 -45.03 77.72
C ILE A 229 -7.10 -44.32 78.92
N LYS A 230 -7.26 -42.99 79.05
CA LYS A 230 -6.80 -42.22 80.22
C LYS A 230 -7.53 -42.70 81.49
N HIS A 231 -8.85 -42.87 81.43
CA HIS A 231 -9.64 -43.40 82.55
C HIS A 231 -9.28 -44.85 82.91
N VAL A 232 -9.13 -45.73 81.93
CA VAL A 232 -8.70 -47.13 82.15
C VAL A 232 -7.30 -47.18 82.79
N LYS A 233 -6.37 -46.32 82.37
CA LYS A 233 -5.04 -46.21 82.99
C LYS A 233 -5.11 -45.70 84.44
N GLN A 234 -5.97 -44.74 84.74
CA GLN A 234 -6.20 -44.25 86.11
C GLN A 234 -6.79 -45.34 87.02
N LEU A 235 -7.79 -46.09 86.53
CA LEU A 235 -8.39 -47.21 87.26
C LEU A 235 -7.39 -48.34 87.48
N ALA A 236 -6.63 -48.73 86.45
CA ALA A 236 -5.57 -49.74 86.57
C ALA A 236 -4.47 -49.32 87.56
N GLY A 237 -4.03 -48.06 87.51
CA GLY A 237 -3.08 -47.50 88.48
C GLY A 237 -3.62 -47.53 89.91
N THR A 238 -4.91 -47.23 90.09
CA THR A 238 -5.59 -47.31 91.40
C THR A 238 -5.63 -48.75 91.91
N ILE A 239 -6.01 -49.72 91.05
CA ILE A 239 -6.03 -51.15 91.40
C ILE A 239 -4.63 -51.65 91.78
N VAL A 240 -3.58 -51.27 91.04
CA VAL A 240 -2.19 -51.63 91.36
C VAL A 240 -1.73 -51.00 92.67
N THR A 241 -2.11 -49.75 92.97
CA THR A 241 -1.79 -49.13 94.27
C THR A 241 -2.50 -49.81 95.42
N ARG A 242 -3.81 -50.09 95.31
CA ARG A 242 -4.56 -50.83 96.35
C ARG A 242 -4.03 -52.25 96.55
N ARG A 243 -3.68 -52.95 95.46
CA ARG A 243 -3.04 -54.27 95.53
C ARG A 243 -1.71 -54.19 96.29
N ARG A 244 -0.86 -53.20 95.98
CA ARG A 244 0.42 -52.98 96.69
C ARG A 244 0.25 -52.61 98.16
N GLU A 245 -0.81 -51.89 98.52
CA GLU A 245 -1.15 -51.61 99.93
C GLU A 245 -1.51 -52.91 100.68
N VAL A 246 -2.36 -53.76 100.10
CA VAL A 246 -2.77 -55.03 100.70
C VAL A 246 -1.62 -56.04 100.73
N GLU A 247 -0.83 -56.15 99.67
CA GLU A 247 0.38 -57.01 99.63
C GLU A 247 1.37 -56.61 100.72
N ARG A 248 1.60 -55.30 100.92
CA ARG A 248 2.47 -54.79 101.99
C ARG A 248 1.91 -55.13 103.37
N PHE A 249 0.61 -54.93 103.60
CA PHE A 249 -0.04 -55.31 104.85
C PHE A 249 0.13 -56.81 105.16
N PHE A 250 0.01 -57.70 104.17
CA PHE A 250 0.29 -59.12 104.38
C PHE A 250 1.75 -59.42 104.72
N HIS A 251 2.72 -58.71 104.12
CA HIS A 251 4.13 -58.85 104.50
C HIS A 251 4.38 -58.33 105.92
N GLU A 252 3.93 -57.13 106.26
CA GLU A 252 4.06 -56.53 107.59
C GLU A 252 3.40 -57.40 108.68
N ALA A 253 2.22 -57.97 108.40
CA ALA A 253 1.53 -58.89 109.31
C ALA A 253 2.24 -60.25 109.46
N LEU A 254 2.77 -60.82 108.37
CA LEU A 254 3.54 -62.07 108.42
C LEU A 254 4.84 -61.90 109.21
N ASP A 255 5.55 -60.79 109.01
CA ASP A 255 6.82 -60.54 109.70
C ASP A 255 6.59 -60.22 111.19
N HIS A 256 5.53 -59.47 111.55
CA HIS A 256 5.13 -59.31 112.95
C HIS A 256 4.77 -60.65 113.60
N VAL A 257 4.01 -61.52 112.92
CA VAL A 257 3.69 -62.86 113.44
C VAL A 257 4.96 -63.71 113.60
N ARG A 258 5.97 -63.59 112.74
CA ARG A 258 7.27 -64.28 112.90
C ARG A 258 8.06 -63.78 114.09
N GLU A 259 8.12 -62.47 114.30
CA GLU A 259 8.76 -61.87 115.49
C GLU A 259 8.09 -62.35 116.78
N GLU A 260 6.76 -62.44 116.78
CA GLU A 260 5.99 -62.92 117.93
C GLU A 260 6.08 -64.45 118.12
N ILE A 261 6.16 -65.24 117.05
CA ILE A 261 6.52 -66.67 117.10
C ILE A 261 7.90 -66.83 117.76
N VAL A 262 8.91 -66.05 117.36
CA VAL A 262 10.25 -66.11 117.96
C VAL A 262 10.22 -65.70 119.43
N SER A 263 9.49 -64.63 119.77
CA SER A 263 9.37 -64.09 121.13
C SER A 263 8.65 -65.07 122.07
N SER A 264 7.48 -65.58 121.66
CA SER A 264 6.74 -66.64 122.34
C SER A 264 7.58 -67.91 122.53
N ARG A 265 8.28 -68.36 121.47
CA ARG A 265 9.17 -69.53 121.57
C ARG A 265 10.34 -69.33 122.54
N LEU A 266 10.83 -68.10 122.70
CA LEU A 266 11.86 -67.75 123.67
C LEU A 266 11.29 -67.68 125.09
N GLN A 267 10.16 -67.02 125.28
CA GLN A 267 9.46 -66.89 126.56
C GLN A 267 9.02 -68.26 127.09
N TYR A 268 8.33 -69.08 126.30
CA TYR A 268 7.94 -70.45 126.68
C TYR A 268 9.16 -71.30 127.10
N LYS A 269 10.32 -71.14 126.42
CA LYS A 269 11.54 -71.85 126.80
C LYS A 269 12.09 -71.39 128.16
N LYS A 270 12.01 -70.09 128.46
CA LYS A 270 12.41 -69.49 129.74
C LYS A 270 11.47 -69.89 130.87
N GLU A 271 10.17 -69.80 130.66
CA GLU A 271 9.13 -70.15 131.64
C GLU A 271 9.12 -71.65 131.94
N ALA A 272 9.16 -72.52 130.92
CA ALA A 272 9.25 -73.96 131.12
C ALA A 272 10.53 -74.37 131.89
N LEU A 273 11.62 -73.60 131.76
CA LEU A 273 12.85 -73.82 132.52
C LEU A 273 12.71 -73.35 133.97
N GLN A 274 12.07 -72.20 134.20
CA GLN A 274 11.80 -71.68 135.55
C GLN A 274 10.81 -72.56 136.31
N ASP A 275 9.73 -73.01 135.68
CA ASP A 275 8.75 -73.97 136.22
C ASP A 275 9.41 -75.32 136.58
N TYR A 276 10.23 -75.88 135.67
CA TYR A 276 10.97 -77.10 135.94
C TYR A 276 11.95 -76.95 137.11
N GLN A 277 12.71 -75.84 137.17
CA GLN A 277 13.62 -75.54 138.29
C GLN A 277 12.87 -75.31 139.61
N TRP A 278 11.68 -74.70 139.57
CA TRP A 278 10.85 -74.48 140.76
C TRP A 278 10.25 -75.78 141.28
N LYS A 279 9.68 -76.61 140.40
CA LYS A 279 9.22 -77.98 140.74
C LYS A 279 10.34 -78.87 141.25
N LEU A 280 11.54 -78.75 140.70
CA LEU A 280 12.73 -79.46 141.21
C LEU A 280 13.06 -79.03 142.65
N LYS A 281 13.03 -77.73 142.97
CA LYS A 281 13.24 -77.22 144.33
C LYS A 281 12.14 -77.67 145.31
N GLU A 282 10.87 -77.63 144.92
CA GLU A 282 9.77 -78.10 145.77
C GLU A 282 9.81 -79.62 146.02
N ALA A 283 10.23 -80.40 145.03
CA ALA A 283 10.46 -81.83 145.17
C ALA A 283 11.64 -82.15 146.09
N THR A 284 12.76 -81.40 145.98
CA THR A 284 13.88 -81.49 146.92
C THR A 284 13.48 -81.08 148.35
N ALA A 285 12.52 -80.16 148.50
CA ALA A 285 11.90 -79.81 149.78
C ALA A 285 10.83 -80.81 150.26
N GLY A 286 10.64 -81.95 149.57
CA GLY A 286 9.73 -83.03 149.95
C GLY A 286 8.24 -82.75 149.77
N LYS A 287 7.86 -81.60 149.20
CA LYS A 287 6.45 -81.19 149.06
C LYS A 287 5.71 -81.91 147.94
N ILE A 288 6.41 -82.22 146.86
CA ILE A 288 5.87 -82.87 145.65
C ILE A 288 6.81 -83.98 145.18
N LYS A 289 6.33 -84.85 144.28
CA LYS A 289 7.20 -85.84 143.61
C LYS A 289 8.11 -85.14 142.60
N PHE A 290 9.32 -85.66 142.42
CA PHE A 290 10.27 -85.14 141.43
C PHE A 290 9.66 -85.12 140.02
N PRO A 291 9.77 -84.00 139.27
CA PRO A 291 9.24 -83.91 137.91
C PRO A 291 10.04 -84.82 136.96
N PRO A 292 9.41 -85.43 135.94
CA PRO A 292 10.12 -86.15 134.88
C PRO A 292 11.13 -85.24 134.19
N ILE A 293 12.32 -85.78 133.88
CA ILE A 293 13.41 -85.04 133.24
C ILE A 293 12.89 -84.41 131.93
N ARG A 294 12.95 -83.08 131.83
CA ARG A 294 12.56 -82.31 130.64
C ARG A 294 13.79 -81.73 129.96
N THR A 295 13.90 -81.87 128.64
CA THR A 295 15.06 -81.40 127.86
C THR A 295 14.80 -80.06 127.18
N PHE A 296 15.85 -79.22 127.16
CA PHE A 296 15.84 -77.84 126.66
C PHE A 296 16.78 -77.63 125.47
N ASN A 297 17.47 -78.69 125.03
CA ASN A 297 18.26 -78.80 123.81
C ASN A 297 17.46 -79.58 122.75
N ASN A 298 17.71 -79.28 121.47
CA ASN A 298 17.06 -80.00 120.38
C ASN A 298 17.83 -81.31 120.09
N ASN A 299 17.47 -82.39 120.78
CA ASN A 299 18.01 -83.73 120.59
C ASN A 299 16.87 -84.67 120.15
N PRO A 300 16.94 -85.30 118.96
CA PRO A 300 15.85 -86.13 118.42
C PRO A 300 15.54 -87.37 119.27
N ASN A 301 16.47 -87.84 120.11
CA ASN A 301 16.30 -89.04 120.93
C ASN A 301 15.62 -88.75 122.29
N SER A 302 14.97 -87.60 122.48
CA SER A 302 14.41 -87.19 123.77
C SER A 302 12.87 -87.24 123.82
N THR A 303 12.33 -88.15 124.64
CA THR A 303 10.88 -88.40 124.78
C THR A 303 10.10 -87.30 125.50
N ASN A 304 10.78 -86.34 126.14
CA ASN A 304 10.14 -85.24 126.91
C ASN A 304 10.88 -83.92 126.67
N SER A 305 10.78 -83.42 125.44
CA SER A 305 11.45 -82.19 124.99
C SER A 305 10.50 -80.99 125.00
N VAL A 306 11.04 -79.80 125.33
CA VAL A 306 10.37 -78.51 125.12
C VAL A 306 10.03 -78.27 123.64
N TYR A 307 10.70 -78.94 122.70
CA TYR A 307 10.44 -78.83 121.27
C TYR A 307 9.22 -79.65 120.83
N THR A 308 8.98 -80.83 121.42
CA THR A 308 7.79 -81.65 121.13
C THR A 308 6.49 -80.89 121.44
N SER A 309 6.44 -80.17 122.57
CA SER A 309 5.30 -79.31 122.92
C SER A 309 5.11 -78.11 121.98
N LYS A 310 6.12 -77.73 121.20
CA LYS A 310 6.02 -76.69 120.16
C LYS A 310 5.56 -77.25 118.82
N GLU A 311 6.02 -78.47 118.48
CA GLU A 311 5.54 -79.23 117.32
C GLU A 311 4.04 -79.57 117.46
N GLU A 312 3.53 -79.71 118.68
CA GLU A 312 2.10 -79.83 118.97
C GLU A 312 1.33 -78.52 118.70
N ALA A 313 1.88 -77.35 119.04
CA ALA A 313 1.26 -76.04 118.80
C ALA A 313 1.20 -75.62 117.30
N VAL A 314 1.95 -76.33 116.44
CA VAL A 314 1.93 -76.18 114.97
C VAL A 314 0.81 -77.00 114.32
N LYS A 315 0.30 -78.05 114.99
CA LYS A 315 -0.76 -78.92 114.44
C LYS A 315 -2.10 -78.17 114.45
N TRP A 316 -2.93 -78.43 113.44
CA TRP A 316 -4.27 -77.86 113.36
C TRP A 316 -5.22 -78.53 114.38
N PRO A 317 -5.89 -77.77 115.28
CA PRO A 317 -6.70 -78.37 116.34
C PRO A 317 -8.11 -78.80 115.91
N CYS A 318 -8.60 -78.29 114.77
CA CYS A 318 -10.01 -78.34 114.40
C CYS A 318 -10.30 -79.29 113.22
N PRO A 319 -11.37 -80.10 113.29
CA PRO A 319 -11.94 -80.77 112.13
C PRO A 319 -12.53 -79.76 111.11
N GLN A 320 -12.57 -80.17 109.84
CA GLN A 320 -13.15 -79.38 108.75
C GLN A 320 -14.61 -79.02 109.02
N GLY A 321 -14.97 -77.73 108.88
CA GLY A 321 -16.35 -77.24 108.95
C GLY A 321 -16.77 -76.53 110.24
N SER A 322 -15.84 -76.24 111.15
CA SER A 322 -16.09 -75.40 112.34
C SER A 322 -15.70 -73.93 112.08
N GLU A 323 -16.46 -72.98 112.65
CA GLU A 323 -16.15 -71.54 112.58
C GLU A 323 -15.12 -71.19 113.67
N VAL A 324 -13.92 -70.78 113.25
CA VAL A 324 -12.78 -70.51 114.15
C VAL A 324 -12.42 -69.03 114.10
N GLN A 325 -12.36 -68.36 115.26
CA GLN A 325 -11.96 -66.96 115.31
C GLN A 325 -10.43 -66.83 115.32
N ILE A 326 -9.91 -65.80 114.65
CA ILE A 326 -8.47 -65.55 114.55
C ILE A 326 -7.83 -65.37 115.94
N SER A 327 -8.57 -64.86 116.93
CA SER A 327 -8.14 -64.72 118.32
C SER A 327 -7.58 -66.02 118.90
N ASP A 328 -8.28 -67.14 118.66
CA ASP A 328 -8.10 -68.42 119.35
C ASP A 328 -6.92 -69.25 118.81
N LEU A 329 -6.33 -68.83 117.68
CA LEU A 329 -5.24 -69.52 117.00
C LEU A 329 -3.88 -69.30 117.68
N SER A 330 -3.00 -70.30 117.65
CA SER A 330 -1.58 -70.11 117.96
C SER A 330 -0.91 -69.17 116.96
N TRP A 331 0.22 -68.56 117.31
CA TRP A 331 0.95 -67.68 116.39
C TRP A 331 1.45 -68.46 115.16
N GLU A 332 1.88 -69.70 115.32
CA GLU A 332 2.20 -70.61 114.21
C GLU A 332 1.00 -70.92 113.29
N GLN A 333 -0.20 -71.05 113.84
CA GLN A 333 -1.42 -71.23 113.04
C GLN A 333 -1.80 -69.94 112.31
N LYS A 334 -1.59 -68.77 112.95
CA LYS A 334 -1.78 -67.44 112.33
C LYS A 334 -0.85 -67.22 111.14
N GLU A 335 0.42 -67.66 111.20
CA GLU A 335 1.33 -67.59 110.04
C GLU A 335 0.79 -68.43 108.86
N GLN A 336 0.36 -69.67 109.11
CA GLN A 336 -0.19 -70.54 108.06
C GLN A 336 -1.45 -69.94 107.41
N VAL A 337 -2.37 -69.38 108.19
CA VAL A 337 -3.57 -68.71 107.68
C VAL A 337 -3.21 -67.48 106.84
N LEU A 338 -2.28 -66.63 107.30
CA LEU A 338 -1.85 -65.45 106.54
C LEU A 338 -1.14 -65.83 105.23
N MET A 339 -0.28 -66.86 105.24
CA MET A 339 0.36 -67.38 104.04
C MET A 339 -0.67 -67.91 103.02
N LEU A 340 -1.67 -68.68 103.49
CA LEU A 340 -2.72 -69.21 102.64
C LEU A 340 -3.62 -68.11 102.06
N LEU A 341 -4.01 -67.12 102.88
CA LEU A 341 -4.77 -65.95 102.42
C LEU A 341 -4.01 -65.15 101.37
N PHE A 342 -2.70 -64.94 101.56
CA PHE A 342 -1.85 -64.26 100.58
C PHE A 342 -1.70 -65.05 99.28
N ALA A 343 -1.51 -66.37 99.34
CA ALA A 343 -1.47 -67.22 98.15
C ALA A 343 -2.80 -67.17 97.37
N LYS A 344 -3.92 -67.31 98.08
CA LYS A 344 -5.28 -67.27 97.54
C LYS A 344 -5.62 -65.91 96.91
N MET A 345 -5.24 -64.80 97.55
CA MET A 345 -5.36 -63.45 96.99
C MET A 345 -4.57 -63.29 95.69
N ASN A 346 -3.38 -63.90 95.61
CA ASN A 346 -2.53 -63.86 94.42
C ASN A 346 -2.98 -64.83 93.31
N GLY A 347 -4.08 -65.57 93.49
CA GLY A 347 -4.58 -66.55 92.52
C GLY A 347 -3.78 -67.85 92.48
N GLN A 348 -2.94 -68.11 93.49
CA GLN A 348 -2.28 -69.39 93.66
C GLN A 348 -3.24 -70.34 94.40
N THR A 349 -3.98 -71.14 93.63
CA THR A 349 -4.83 -72.20 94.16
C THR A 349 -3.98 -73.26 94.88
N GLU A 350 -4.51 -73.80 95.98
CA GLU A 350 -3.99 -75.00 96.63
C GLU A 350 -3.90 -76.18 95.63
N ARG A 351 -2.93 -77.07 95.84
CA ARG A 351 -2.73 -78.33 95.10
C ARG A 351 -2.94 -79.51 96.04
#